data_AF-A0A317YLY4-F1
#
_entry.id   AF-A0A317YLY4-F1
#
_cell.length_a   1.000
_cell.length_b   1.000
_cell.length_c   1.000
_cell.angle_alpha   90.00
_cell.angle_beta   90.00
_cell.angle_gamma   90.00
#
_symmetry.space_group_name_H-M   'P 1'
#
loop_
_entity.id
_entity.type
_entity.pdbx_description
1 polymer ?
#
loop_
_entity_poly.entity_id
_entity_poly.type
_entity_poly.pdbx_seq_one_letter_code
_entity_poly.pdbx_strand_id
1 'polypeptide(L)'
;KATSYKQSMMDDIKPTDGADKKHQVIGVRKAIEALYYNRYLKKGDEVINARLGYYSVVNETNVQLLQPNWEIKVKHDGKDKTNTYDVEATNNNTKINNH
;
A
#
# COMPACT_ATOMS: atom_id res chain seq x y z
N LYS A 1 -34.24 -7.54 -0.47
CA LYS A 1 -33.68 -7.36 -1.83
C LYS A 1 -32.93 -6.04 -1.84
N ALA A 2 -31.71 -5.97 -2.38
CA ALA A 2 -31.04 -4.68 -2.55
C ALA A 2 -31.85 -3.79 -3.51
N THR A 3 -31.97 -2.50 -3.19
CA THR A 3 -32.83 -1.55 -3.93
C THR A 3 -32.05 -0.54 -4.77
N SER A 4 -30.72 -0.46 -4.64
CA SER A 4 -29.84 0.43 -5.42
C SER A 4 -28.37 0.02 -5.33
N TYR A 5 -27.55 0.43 -6.31
CA TYR A 5 -26.08 0.28 -6.28
C TYR A 5 -25.38 1.45 -6.97
N LYS A 6 -24.10 1.65 -6.65
CA LYS A 6 -23.18 2.59 -7.34
C LYS A 6 -21.95 1.80 -7.77
N GLN A 7 -21.51 1.99 -9.01
CA GLN A 7 -20.38 1.26 -9.59
C GLN A 7 -19.42 2.22 -10.28
N SER A 8 -18.13 1.92 -10.17
CA SER A 8 -17.06 2.45 -11.03
C SER A 8 -16.24 1.26 -11.55
N MET A 9 -15.62 1.44 -12.72
CA MET A 9 -14.77 0.43 -13.34
C MET A 9 -13.56 1.11 -13.96
N MET A 10 -12.40 0.47 -13.86
CA MET A 10 -11.23 0.80 -14.67
C MET A 10 -11.25 -0.10 -15.90
N ASP A 11 -10.97 0.48 -17.06
CA ASP A 11 -10.77 -0.25 -18.31
C ASP A 11 -9.34 -0.06 -18.80
N ASP A 12 -8.88 -0.94 -19.69
CA ASP A 12 -7.58 -0.85 -20.37
C ASP A 12 -6.35 -0.75 -19.44
N ILE A 13 -6.28 -1.62 -18.43
CA ILE A 13 -5.13 -1.67 -17.51
C ILE A 13 -3.89 -2.19 -18.25
N LYS A 14 -2.89 -1.31 -18.40
CA LYS A 14 -1.62 -1.61 -19.06
C LYS A 14 -0.43 -1.25 -18.18
N PRO A 15 0.70 -1.97 -18.28
CA PRO A 15 1.98 -1.48 -17.77
C PRO A 15 2.33 -0.13 -18.40
N THR A 16 3.08 0.71 -17.68
CA THR A 16 3.54 2.01 -18.19
C THR A 16 4.60 1.84 -19.28
N ASP A 17 4.44 2.57 -20.39
CA ASP A 17 5.38 2.57 -21.50
C ASP A 17 6.56 3.51 -21.19
N GLY A 18 7.58 2.96 -20.51
CA GLY A 18 8.80 3.70 -20.21
C GLY A 18 9.54 3.12 -19.02
N ALA A 19 10.66 2.43 -19.28
CA ALA A 19 11.76 2.20 -18.32
C ALA A 19 11.51 1.38 -17.02
N ASP A 20 10.34 0.80 -16.77
CA ASP A 20 10.13 -0.03 -15.56
C ASP A 20 10.39 -1.52 -15.86
N LYS A 21 11.66 -1.84 -16.13
CA LYS A 21 12.18 -3.22 -16.12
C LYS A 21 11.80 -3.89 -14.80
N LYS A 22 10.75 -4.73 -14.77
CA LYS A 22 10.41 -5.64 -13.65
C LYS A 22 10.89 -5.09 -12.30
N HIS A 23 10.37 -3.93 -11.85
CA HIS A 23 10.74 -3.43 -10.53
C HIS A 23 10.46 -4.54 -9.55
N GLN A 24 11.51 -5.05 -8.92
CA GLN A 24 11.38 -6.18 -8.03
C GLN A 24 10.59 -5.69 -6.83
N VAL A 25 9.36 -6.19 -6.71
CA VAL A 25 8.52 -5.96 -5.54
C VAL A 25 9.31 -6.38 -4.31
N ILE A 26 9.51 -5.46 -3.37
CA ILE A 26 10.20 -5.79 -2.13
C ILE A 26 9.39 -6.85 -1.38
N GLY A 27 10.08 -7.78 -0.70
CA GLY A 27 9.40 -8.75 0.15
C GLY A 27 8.72 -8.06 1.34
N VAL A 28 7.63 -8.64 1.84
CA VAL A 28 6.86 -8.13 2.99
C VAL A 28 7.73 -7.80 4.21
N ARG A 29 8.77 -8.59 4.46
CA ARG A 29 9.74 -8.35 5.55
C ARG A 29 10.40 -6.98 5.43
N LYS A 30 10.84 -6.59 4.22
CA LYS A 30 11.51 -5.31 3.97
C LYS A 30 10.54 -4.13 4.16
N ALA A 31 9.26 -4.31 3.83
CA ALA A 31 8.23 -3.30 4.08
C ALA A 31 7.95 -3.11 5.58
N ILE A 32 7.89 -4.20 6.35
CA ILE A 32 7.77 -4.15 7.82
C ILE A 32 9.02 -3.51 8.45
N GLU A 33 10.22 -3.86 7.97
CA GLU A 33 11.48 -3.23 8.40
C GLU A 33 11.46 -1.72 8.11
N ALA A 34 10.93 -1.28 6.97
CA ALA A 34 10.76 0.14 6.68
C ALA A 34 9.86 0.84 7.71
N LEU A 35 8.72 0.23 8.11
CA LEU A 35 7.89 0.79 9.18
C LEU A 35 8.65 0.89 10.51
N TYR A 36 9.44 -0.14 10.86
CA TYR A 36 10.24 -0.15 12.07
C TYR A 36 11.30 0.95 12.08
N TYR A 37 12.13 1.03 11.03
CA TYR A 37 13.21 2.03 10.94
C TYR A 37 12.67 3.46 10.88
N ASN A 38 11.49 3.67 10.29
CA ASN A 38 10.81 4.96 10.28
C ASN A 38 9.95 5.24 11.53
N ARG A 39 10.10 4.43 12.59
CA ARG A 39 9.46 4.61 13.91
C ARG A 39 7.92 4.53 13.91
N TYR A 40 7.34 3.90 12.89
CA TYR A 40 5.92 3.56 12.86
C TYR A 40 5.61 2.30 13.67
N LEU A 41 6.58 1.39 13.83
CA LEU A 41 6.48 0.25 14.76
C LEU A 41 7.27 0.53 16.04
N LYS A 42 6.66 0.25 17.18
CA LYS A 42 7.27 0.33 18.52
C LYS A 42 7.24 -1.02 19.21
N LYS A 43 8.01 -1.14 20.28
CA LYS A 43 7.98 -2.33 21.13
C LYS A 43 6.54 -2.57 21.64
N GLY A 44 6.06 -3.80 21.52
CA GLY A 44 4.71 -4.20 21.91
C GLY A 44 3.68 -4.10 20.79
N ASP A 45 4.01 -3.45 19.67
CA ASP A 45 3.13 -3.42 18.51
C ASP A 45 3.06 -4.79 17.81
N GLU A 46 1.90 -5.12 17.27
CA GLU A 46 1.63 -6.37 16.55
C GLU A 46 1.29 -6.07 15.10
N VAL A 47 2.02 -6.68 14.16
CA VAL A 47 1.65 -6.69 12.74
C VAL A 47 0.59 -7.78 12.52
N ILE A 48 -0.66 -7.36 12.31
CA ILE A 48 -1.82 -8.24 12.20
C ILE A 48 -1.96 -8.82 10.79
N ASN A 49 -1.65 -8.00 9.77
CA ASN A 49 -1.81 -8.37 8.37
C ASN A 49 -0.86 -7.56 7.49
N ALA A 50 -0.45 -8.15 6.38
CA ALA A 50 0.24 -7.44 5.31
C ALA A 50 -0.22 -8.00 3.96
N ARG A 51 -0.72 -7.13 3.08
CA ARG A 51 -1.19 -7.51 1.73
C ARG A 51 -0.58 -6.61 0.66
N LEU A 52 -0.20 -7.22 -0.46
CA LEU A 52 0.24 -6.49 -1.65
C LEU A 52 -1.00 -6.03 -2.43
N GLY A 53 -1.03 -4.76 -2.81
CA GLY A 53 -2.10 -4.15 -3.60
C GLY A 53 -1.58 -3.01 -4.48
N TYR A 54 -2.50 -2.34 -5.16
CA TYR A 54 -2.21 -1.16 -5.97
C TYR A 54 -2.97 0.04 -5.42
N TYR A 55 -2.30 1.19 -5.30
CA TYR A 55 -2.92 2.45 -4.93
C TYR A 55 -2.77 3.47 -6.07
N SER A 56 -3.77 4.31 -6.26
CA SER A 56 -3.69 5.41 -7.23
C SER A 56 -2.87 6.55 -6.66
N VAL A 57 -1.81 6.94 -7.34
CA VAL A 57 -0.91 8.02 -6.89
C VAL A 57 -1.09 9.31 -7.66
N VAL A 58 -1.70 9.23 -8.85
CA VAL A 58 -2.11 10.38 -9.63
C VAL A 58 -3.46 10.07 -10.24
N ASN A 59 -4.44 10.93 -9.96
CA ASN A 59 -5.74 10.92 -10.59
C ASN A 59 -5.80 12.08 -11.58
N GLU A 60 -5.48 11.80 -12.84
CA GLU A 60 -5.83 12.68 -13.96
C GLU A 60 -7.25 12.35 -14.43
N THR A 61 -7.90 13.27 -15.14
CA THR A 61 -9.32 13.17 -15.52
C THR A 61 -9.66 11.85 -16.22
N ASN A 62 -8.73 11.27 -17.00
CA ASN A 62 -8.94 10.05 -17.79
C ASN A 62 -7.87 8.98 -17.62
N VAL A 63 -6.88 9.19 -16.74
CA VAL A 63 -5.76 8.24 -16.54
C VAL A 63 -5.49 8.12 -15.05
N GLN A 64 -5.33 6.89 -14.58
CA GLN A 64 -4.91 6.60 -13.21
C GLN A 64 -3.54 5.93 -13.24
N LEU A 65 -2.60 6.48 -12.46
CA LEU A 65 -1.30 5.85 -12.26
C LEU A 65 -1.36 4.99 -11.00
N LEU A 66 -1.22 3.68 -11.18
CA LEU A 66 -1.25 2.71 -10.09
C LEU A 66 0.17 2.30 -9.69
N GLN A 67 0.46 2.35 -8.39
CA GLN A 67 1.73 1.91 -7.82
C GLN A 67 1.51 0.72 -6.88
N PRO A 68 2.39 -0.29 -6.90
CA PRO A 68 2.30 -1.40 -5.98
C PRO A 68 2.71 -0.96 -4.56
N ASN A 69 1.89 -1.31 -3.56
CA ASN A 69 2.11 -1.01 -2.16
C ASN A 69 1.85 -2.25 -1.28
N TRP A 70 2.58 -2.35 -0.18
CA TRP A 70 2.22 -3.21 0.94
C TRP A 70 1.30 -2.44 1.89
N GLU A 71 0.04 -2.85 1.98
CA GLU A 71 -0.87 -2.40 3.03
C GLU A 71 -0.62 -3.27 4.27
N ILE A 72 -0.15 -2.63 5.35
CA ILE A 72 0.24 -3.30 6.60
C ILE A 72 -0.67 -2.81 7.72
N LYS A 73 -1.34 -3.75 8.38
CA LYS A 73 -2.21 -3.48 9.54
C LYS A 73 -1.47 -3.75 10.83
N VAL A 74 -1.44 -2.74 11.71
CA VAL A 74 -0.71 -2.76 12.97
C VAL A 74 -1.66 -2.47 14.13
N LYS A 75 -1.63 -3.30 15.16
CA LYS A 75 -2.23 -2.98 16.46
C LYS A 75 -1.12 -2.43 17.35
N HIS A 76 -1.25 -1.18 17.76
CA HIS A 76 -0.27 -0.61 18.68
C HIS A 76 -0.52 -1.09 20.11
N ASP A 77 0.56 -1.24 20.88
CA ASP A 77 0.47 -1.63 22.28
C ASP A 77 -0.45 -0.70 23.08
N GLY A 78 -1.29 -1.30 23.92
CA GLY A 78 -2.30 -0.59 24.71
C GLY A 78 -3.38 0.14 23.90
N LYS A 79 -3.50 -0.11 22.58
CA LYS A 79 -4.57 0.47 21.74
C LYS A 79 -5.51 -0.59 21.20
N ASP A 80 -6.81 -0.28 21.25
CA ASP A 80 -7.85 -1.15 20.70
C ASP A 80 -8.00 -1.02 19.18
N LYS A 81 -7.57 0.10 18.61
CA LYS A 81 -7.67 0.38 17.17
C LYS A 81 -6.47 -0.16 16.41
N THR A 82 -6.74 -0.71 15.24
CA THR A 82 -5.74 -1.07 14.24
C THR A 82 -5.47 0.13 13.33
N ASN A 83 -4.19 0.41 13.09
CA ASN A 83 -3.70 1.37 12.11
C ASN A 83 -3.34 0.66 10.81
N THR A 84 -3.49 1.35 9.67
CA THR A 84 -3.13 0.83 8.35
C THR A 84 -2.07 1.73 7.73
N TYR A 85 -0.98 1.12 7.27
CA TYR A 85 0.13 1.82 6.63
C TYR A 85 0.32 1.30 5.22
N ASP A 86 0.46 2.20 4.26
CA ASP A 86 0.83 1.86 2.88
C ASP A 86 2.32 2.14 2.66
N VAL A 87 3.07 1.08 2.35
CA VAL A 87 4.51 1.15 2.09
C VAL A 87 4.76 0.90 0.61
N GLU A 88 5.44 1.84 -0.05
CA GLU A 88 5.81 1.71 -1.46
C GLU A 88 6.60 0.43 -1.69
N ALA A 89 6.10 -0.43 -2.59
CA ALA A 89 6.67 -1.77 -2.79
C ALA A 89 7.80 -1.79 -3.84
N THR A 90 8.26 -0.62 -4.29
CA THR A 90 9.36 -0.48 -5.25
C THR A 90 10.71 -0.52 -4.55
N ASN A 91 11.77 -0.85 -5.30
CA ASN A 91 13.11 -1.07 -4.74
C ASN A 91 13.86 0.22 -4.34
N ASN A 92 13.33 1.39 -4.72
CA ASN A 92 13.96 2.70 -4.49
C ASN A 92 13.23 3.45 -3.37
N ASN A 93 13.95 3.77 -2.29
CA ASN A 93 13.55 4.63 -1.16
C ASN A 93 12.06 4.59 -0.78
N THR A 94 11.66 3.59 0.03
CA THR A 94 10.26 3.31 0.40
C THR A 94 9.58 4.52 1.04
N LYS A 95 8.59 5.09 0.36
CA LYS A 95 7.67 6.08 0.96
C LYS A 95 6.63 5.36 1.81
N ILE A 96 6.23 5.99 2.92
CA ILE A 96 5.21 5.47 3.84
C ILE A 96 4.09 6.49 3.94
N ASN A 97 2.85 6.08 3.64
CA ASN A 97 1.64 6.88 3.81
C ASN A 97 0.82 6.32 5.00
N ASN A 98 0.19 7.21 5.75
CA ASN A 98 -0.64 6.90 6.92
C ASN A 98 -2.05 7.47 6.73
N HIS A 99 -3.07 6.69 7.05
CA HIS A 99 -4.49 7.03 6.86
C HIS A 99 -5.26 7.04 8.19
#